data_AF-A0A2U9S6T6-F1
#
_entry.id   AF-A0A2U9S6T6-F1
#
_cell.length_a   1.000
_cell.length_b   1.000
_cell.length_c   1.000
_cell.angle_alpha   90.00
_cell.angle_beta   90.00
_cell.angle_gamma   90.00
#
_symmetry.space_group_name_H-M   'P 1'
#
loop_
_entity.id
_entity.type
_entity.pdbx_description
1 polymer ?
#
loop_
_entity_poly.entity_id
_entity_poly.type
_entity_poly.pdbx_seq_one_letter_code
_entity_poly.pdbx_strand_id
1 'polypeptide(L)'
;MTAGNGDGEVLFEFQRVGSYLRVTAIDAQTGVEVTVAGPATGSQELLKRTAINKLRFVQNKEAQSKESKPAPGQKPGTKTRPGGLY
;
A
#
# COMPACT_ATOMS: atom_id res chain seq x y z
N MET A 1 1.72 26.56 -18.07
CA MET A 1 2.25 25.21 -18.33
C MET A 1 1.87 24.35 -17.14
N THR A 2 0.72 23.68 -17.16
CA THR A 2 0.52 22.52 -16.28
C THR A 2 -0.22 21.49 -17.11
N ALA A 3 0.54 20.51 -17.58
CA ALA A 3 -0.01 19.42 -18.34
C ALA A 3 -0.44 18.37 -17.32
N GLY A 4 -1.69 18.47 -16.86
CA GLY A 4 -2.41 17.34 -16.29
C GLY A 4 -2.67 16.34 -17.42
N ASN A 5 -1.62 15.67 -17.88
CA ASN A 5 -1.70 14.59 -18.83
C ASN A 5 -2.08 13.34 -18.06
N GLY A 6 -3.31 12.83 -18.24
CA GLY A 6 -3.76 11.42 -18.27
C GLY A 6 -3.34 10.39 -17.21
N ASP A 7 -2.36 10.69 -16.38
CA ASP A 7 -1.76 9.86 -15.36
C ASP A 7 -2.06 10.57 -14.04
N GLY A 8 -2.86 9.94 -13.17
CA GLY A 8 -3.35 10.54 -11.93
C GLY A 8 -2.30 11.38 -11.21
N GLU A 9 -2.64 12.62 -10.89
CA GLU A 9 -1.75 13.51 -10.16
C GLU A 9 -1.39 12.87 -8.81
N VAL A 10 -0.10 12.66 -8.56
CA VAL A 10 0.39 12.09 -7.29
C VAL A 10 0.98 13.20 -6.44
N LEU A 11 0.35 13.44 -5.30
CA LEU A 11 0.81 14.38 -4.27
C LEU A 11 1.79 13.66 -3.33
N PHE A 12 2.85 14.34 -2.91
CA PHE A 12 3.84 13.79 -1.98
C PHE A 12 3.95 14.62 -0.71
N GLU A 13 3.95 13.96 0.44
CA GLU A 13 4.26 14.56 1.73
C GLU A 13 5.59 14.01 2.25
N PHE A 14 6.45 14.89 2.76
CA PHE A 14 7.73 14.54 3.36
C PHE A 14 7.74 14.93 4.83
N GLN A 15 7.94 13.96 5.72
CA GLN A 15 8.05 14.22 7.15
C GLN A 15 9.35 13.64 7.69
N ARG A 16 10.24 14.52 8.18
CA ARG A 16 11.48 14.09 8.83
C ARG A 16 11.22 13.76 10.29
N VAL A 17 11.56 12.55 10.69
CA VAL A 17 11.45 12.06 12.07
C VAL A 17 12.83 11.59 12.52
N GLY A 18 13.59 12.51 13.12
CA GLY A 18 14.97 12.28 13.54
C GLY A 18 15.87 11.87 12.37
N SER A 19 16.36 10.63 12.42
CA SER A 19 17.21 10.01 11.40
C SER A 19 16.44 9.38 10.23
N TYR A 20 15.11 9.40 10.25
CA TYR A 20 14.26 8.84 9.20
C TYR A 20 13.49 9.91 8.42
N LEU A 21 13.21 9.62 7.16
CA LEU A 21 12.32 10.40 6.31
C LEU A 21 11.11 9.53 5.93
N ARG A 22 9.93 10.01 6.29
CA ARG A 22 8.65 9.45 5.85
C ARG A 22 8.22 10.17 4.58
N VAL A 23 7.81 9.39 3.60
CA VAL A 23 7.29 9.85 2.32
C VAL A 23 5.91 9.25 2.15
N THR A 24 4.89 10.10 2.08
CA THR A 24 3.52 9.70 1.77
C THR A 24 3.24 10.07 0.32
N ALA A 25 2.77 9.13 -0.49
CA ALA A 25 2.31 9.37 -1.85
C ALA A 25 0.79 9.18 -1.89
N ILE A 26 0.08 10.17 -2.44
CA ILE A 26 -1.38 10.24 -2.48
C ILE A 26 -1.80 10.41 -3.93
N ASP A 27 -2.65 9.53 -4.43
CA ASP A 27 -3.27 9.67 -5.74
C ASP A 27 -4.48 10.62 -5.65
N ALA A 28 -4.43 11.76 -6.34
CA ALA A 28 -5.44 12.80 -6.25
C ALA A 28 -6.79 12.41 -6.88
N GLN A 29 -6.84 11.36 -7.70
CA GLN A 29 -8.06 10.90 -8.38
C GLN A 29 -8.81 9.85 -7.57
N THR A 30 -8.08 8.87 -7.04
CA THR A 30 -8.62 7.72 -6.31
C THR A 30 -8.64 7.93 -4.80
N GLY A 31 -7.87 8.89 -4.28
CA GLY A 31 -7.67 9.11 -2.85
C GLY A 31 -6.82 8.03 -2.17
N VAL A 32 -6.20 7.12 -2.94
CA VAL A 32 -5.34 6.07 -2.37
C VAL A 32 -4.04 6.69 -1.89
N GLU A 33 -3.69 6.41 -0.64
CA GLU A 33 -2.48 6.88 0.01
C GLU A 33 -1.56 5.73 0.44
N VAL A 34 -0.25 5.92 0.29
CA VAL A 34 0.76 4.98 0.75
C VAL A 34 1.91 5.70 1.43
N THR A 35 2.36 5.18 2.56
CA THR A 35 3.54 5.70 3.27
C THR A 35 4.72 4.75 3.13
N VAL A 36 5.91 5.33 2.94
CA VAL A 36 7.22 4.67 2.95
C VAL A 36 8.12 5.44 3.92
N ALA A 37 8.94 4.74 4.70
CA ALA A 37 9.92 5.35 5.57
C ALA A 37 11.30 4.77 5.28
N GLY A 38 12.34 5.59 5.36
CA GLY A 38 13.71 5.16 5.24
C GLY A 38 14.70 6.15 5.83
N PRO A 39 16.01 5.90 5.73
CA PRO A 39 17.01 6.78 6.28
C PRO A 39 16.94 8.18 5.66
N ALA A 40 16.91 9.22 6.49
CA ALA A 40 16.88 10.63 6.06
C ALA A 40 18.18 11.06 5.35
N THR A 41 19.27 10.32 5.58
CA THR A 41 20.56 10.51 4.90
C THR A 41 20.63 9.81 3.54
N GLY A 42 19.66 8.94 3.21
CA GLY A 42 19.58 8.27 1.91
C GLY A 42 18.99 9.17 0.82
N SER A 43 18.95 8.66 -0.41
CA SER A 43 18.37 9.38 -1.54
C SER A 43 16.85 9.54 -1.39
N GLN A 44 16.37 10.75 -1.11
CA GLN A 44 14.93 11.09 -1.08
C GLN A 44 14.21 10.64 -2.35
N GLU A 45 14.89 10.72 -3.50
CA GLU A 45 14.38 10.24 -4.79
C GLU A 45 14.09 8.74 -4.79
N LEU A 46 14.91 7.93 -4.11
CA LEU A 46 14.66 6.50 -3.97
C LEU A 46 13.36 6.26 -3.19
N LEU A 47 13.16 6.98 -2.08
CA LEU A 47 11.93 6.87 -1.28
C LEU A 47 10.68 7.31 -2.07
N LYS A 48 10.80 8.36 -2.89
CA LYS A 48 9.74 8.78 -3.83
C LYS A 48 9.40 7.64 -4.81
N ARG A 49 10.41 7.06 -5.46
CA ARG A 49 10.22 5.96 -6.43
C ARG A 49 9.60 4.73 -5.77
N THR A 50 10.05 4.37 -4.57
CA THR A 50 9.45 3.28 -3.79
C THR A 50 7.99 3.57 -3.45
N ALA A 51 7.65 4.80 -3.06
CA ALA A 51 6.28 5.19 -2.77
C ALA A 51 5.38 5.12 -4.02
N ILE A 52 5.85 5.59 -5.18
CA ILE A 52 5.11 5.46 -6.46
C ILE A 52 4.86 3.99 -6.81
N ASN A 53 5.88 3.14 -6.72
CA ASN A 53 5.75 1.73 -7.03
C ASN A 53 4.75 1.03 -6.09
N LYS A 54 4.79 1.38 -4.80
CA LYS A 54 3.83 0.89 -3.81
C LYS A 54 2.41 1.36 -4.11
N LEU A 55 2.24 2.63 -4.50
CA LEU A 55 0.95 3.21 -4.86
C LEU A 55 0.32 2.45 -6.04
N ARG A 56 1.09 2.23 -7.13
CA ARG A 56 0.67 1.46 -8.30
C ARG A 56 0.30 0.02 -7.96
N PHE A 57 1.07 -0.63 -7.09
CA PHE A 57 0.77 -1.98 -6.62
C PHE A 57 -0.56 -2.06 -5.86
N VAL A 58 -0.80 -1.10 -4.96
CA VAL A 58 -2.05 -1.03 -4.20
C VAL A 58 -3.24 -0.75 -5.12
N GLN A 59 -3.14 0.22 -6.03
CA GLN A 59 -4.19 0.51 -7.02
C GLN A 59 -4.56 -0.73 -7.84
N ASN A 60 -3.56 -1.48 -8.33
CA ASN A 60 -3.80 -2.70 -9.09
C ASN A 60 -4.43 -3.82 -8.23
N LYS A 61 -4.02 -3.94 -6.96
CA LYS A 61 -4.61 -4.91 -6.03
C LYS A 61 -6.06 -4.58 -5.69
N GLU A 62 -6.39 -3.30 -5.49
CA GLU A 62 -7.77 -2.86 -5.24
C GLU A 62 -8.66 -3.08 -6.46
N ALA A 63 -8.15 -2.83 -7.68
CA ALA A 63 -8.85 -3.13 -8.92
C ALA A 63 -9.19 -4.63 -9.03
N GLN A 64 -8.24 -5.51 -8.71
CA GLN A 64 -8.45 -6.96 -8.70
C GLN A 64 -9.39 -7.42 -7.57
N SER A 65 -9.38 -6.73 -6.43
CA SER A 65 -10.24 -7.07 -5.28
C SER A 65 -11.71 -6.70 -5.49
N LYS A 66 -12.01 -5.73 -6.39
CA LYS A 66 -13.39 -5.37 -6.75
C LYS A 66 -14.05 -6.37 -7.71
N GLU A 67 -13.28 -7.20 -8.42
CA GLU A 67 -13.80 -8.25 -9.31
C GLU A 67 -13.97 -9.62 -8.59
N SER A 68 -13.64 -9.71 -7.30
CA SER A 68 -13.76 -10.95 -6.52
C SER A 68 -14.53 -10.73 -5.21
N LYS A 69 -15.86 -10.82 -5.27
CA LYS A 69 -16.67 -11.29 -4.13
C LYS A 69 -17.38 -12.58 -4.55
N PRO A 70 -17.31 -13.64 -3.73
CA PRO A 70 -18.30 -13.74 -2.66
C PRO A 70 -17.77 -14.11 -1.26
N ALA A 71 -18.58 -13.68 -0.28
CA ALA A 71 -18.84 -14.20 1.07
C ALA A 71 -17.82 -14.02 2.23
N PRO A 72 -18.24 -13.44 3.37
CA PRO A 72 -17.56 -13.61 4.65
C PRO A 72 -17.98 -14.94 5.26
N GLY A 73 -17.07 -15.92 5.36
CA GLY A 73 -17.46 -17.20 5.93
C GLY A 73 -16.39 -18.27 5.92
N GLN A 74 -15.35 -18.13 6.74
CA GLN A 74 -14.85 -19.31 7.46
C GLN A 74 -14.02 -18.87 8.68
N LYS A 75 -14.61 -18.99 9.87
CA LYS A 75 -13.82 -19.27 11.07
C LYS A 75 -13.33 -20.71 10.90
N PRO A 76 -12.02 -21.02 10.91
CA PRO A 76 -11.60 -22.40 10.99
C PRO A 76 -12.00 -22.92 12.38
N GLY A 77 -13.03 -23.76 12.40
CA GLY A 77 -13.52 -24.45 13.57
C GLY A 77 -12.43 -25.33 14.19
N THR A 78 -12.56 -25.46 15.50
CA THR A 78 -11.91 -26.44 16.38
C THR A 78 -11.79 -27.81 15.72
N LYS A 79 -10.55 -28.29 15.50
CA LYS A 79 -10.30 -29.69 15.18
C LYS A 79 -10.37 -30.50 16.47
N THR A 80 -11.51 -31.14 16.70
CA THR A 80 -11.69 -32.25 17.64
C THR A 80 -10.57 -33.28 17.42
N ARG A 81 -9.87 -33.65 18.49
CA ARG A 81 -8.89 -34.74 18.50
C ARG A 81 -9.66 -36.07 18.48
N PRO A 82 -9.51 -36.93 17.45
CA PRO A 82 -10.02 -38.28 17.55
C PRO A 82 -9.14 -39.06 18.53
N GLY A 83 -9.78 -39.66 19.53
CA GLY A 83 -9.16 -40.70 20.34
C GLY A 83 -8.69 -41.85 19.46
N GLY A 84 -7.48 -42.32 19.73
CA GLY A 84 -6.89 -43.50 19.14
C GLY A 84 -6.00 -44.13 20.20
N LEU A 85 -6.41 -45.32 20.62
CA LEU A 85 -5.71 -46.21 21.53
C LEU A 85 -4.24 -46.39 21.12
N TYR A 86 -3.34 -46.38 22.10
CA TYR A 86 -2.43 -47.48 22.47
C TYR A 86 -1.79 -47.14 23.81
#